data_AF-W1PGT9-F1
#
_entry.id   AF-W1PGT9-F1
#
_cell.length_a   1.000
_cell.length_b   1.000
_cell.length_c   1.000
_cell.angle_alpha   90.00
_cell.angle_beta   90.00
_cell.angle_gamma   90.00
#
_symmetry.space_group_name_H-M   'P 1'
#
loop_
_entity.id
_entity.type
_entity.pdbx_description
1 polymer ?
#
loop_
_entity_poly.entity_id
_entity_poly.type
_entity_poly.pdbx_seq_one_letter_code
_entity_poly.pdbx_strand_id
1 'polypeptide(L)'
;MAATPEDSFDSSLYPRALFVLYLICPLTVLPLQLLQAPYGKHSRHGWGPSLPPPLVWFLMESPTLWLTLIMLPHRRHFHNPQTLALISPFLFH
;
A
#
# COMPACT_ATOMS: atom_id res chain seq x y z
N MET A 1 27.69 8.81 -15.53
CA MET A 1 26.29 9.00 -15.96
C MET A 1 25.58 9.71 -14.81
N ALA A 2 25.16 10.96 -14.99
CA ALA A 2 24.56 11.76 -13.91
C ALA A 2 23.16 11.21 -13.58
N ALA A 3 22.81 11.12 -12.29
CA ALA A 3 21.48 10.71 -11.85
C ALA A 3 20.44 11.73 -12.34
N THR A 4 19.33 11.25 -12.88
CA THR A 4 18.23 12.13 -13.28
C THR A 4 17.47 12.61 -12.02
N PRO A 5 16.73 13.74 -12.07
CA PRO A 5 15.94 14.21 -10.93
C PRO A 5 14.99 13.14 -10.38
N GLU A 6 14.41 12.33 -11.27
CA GLU A 6 13.55 11.18 -10.95
C GLU A 6 14.28 10.12 -10.11
N ASP A 7 15.54 9.78 -10.46
CA ASP A 7 16.35 8.82 -9.70
C ASP A 7 16.61 9.31 -8.25
N SER A 8 16.70 10.63 -8.05
CA SER A 8 16.89 11.25 -6.71
C SER A 8 15.62 11.24 -5.85
N PHE A 9 14.45 11.33 -6.49
CA PHE A 9 13.16 11.27 -5.81
C PHE A 9 12.89 9.84 -5.34
N ASP A 10 13.05 8.84 -6.22
CA ASP A 10 12.86 7.42 -5.90
C ASP A 10 13.79 6.95 -4.78
N SER A 11 15.08 7.30 -4.88
CA SER A 11 16.10 6.90 -3.89
C SER A 11 15.87 7.49 -2.51
N SER A 12 15.13 8.60 -2.41
CA SER A 12 14.81 9.22 -1.12
C SER A 12 13.40 8.86 -0.63
N LEU A 13 12.43 8.65 -1.53
CA LEU A 13 11.06 8.26 -1.17
C LEU A 13 10.99 6.83 -0.64
N TYR A 14 11.62 5.87 -1.32
CA TYR A 14 11.59 4.46 -0.94
C TYR A 14 12.06 4.21 0.52
N PRO A 15 13.25 4.67 0.96
CA PRO A 15 13.70 4.44 2.33
C PRO A 15 12.82 5.15 3.37
N ARG A 16 12.26 6.32 3.05
CA ARG A 16 11.31 7.02 3.93
C ARG A 16 10.00 6.25 4.07
N ALA A 17 9.43 5.77 2.97
CA ALA A 17 8.23 4.95 2.98
C ALA A 17 8.45 3.64 3.75
N LEU A 18 9.58 2.97 3.52
CA LEU A 18 9.95 1.74 4.24
C LEU A 18 10.11 1.99 5.75
N PHE A 19 10.78 3.09 6.13
CA PHE A 19 10.91 3.48 7.54
C PHE A 19 9.54 3.75 8.17
N VAL A 20 8.66 4.49 7.49
CA VAL A 20 7.30 4.77 7.97
C VAL A 20 6.49 3.47 8.13
N LEU A 21 6.58 2.54 7.17
CA LEU A 21 5.91 1.22 7.27
C LEU A 21 6.42 0.43 8.47
N TYR A 22 7.75 0.38 8.68
CA TYR A 22 8.32 -0.27 9.86
C TYR A 22 7.93 0.40 11.17
N LEU A 23 7.73 1.72 11.19
CA LEU A 23 7.27 2.45 12.35
C LEU A 23 5.78 2.22 12.65
N ILE A 24 4.93 2.17 11.62
CA ILE A 24 3.48 1.93 11.76
C ILE A 24 3.20 0.50 12.27
N CYS A 25 4.04 -0.48 11.94
CA CYS A 25 3.88 -1.87 12.38
C CYS A 25 3.75 -2.02 13.91
N PRO A 26 4.71 -1.62 14.76
CA PRO A 26 4.54 -1.71 16.21
C PRO A 26 3.42 -0.78 16.72
N LEU A 27 3.23 0.39 16.11
CA LEU A 27 2.15 1.32 16.49
C LEU A 27 0.75 0.76 16.23
N THR A 28 0.62 -0.20 15.32
CA THR A 28 -0.66 -0.88 15.03
C THR A 28 -0.79 -2.19 15.80
N VAL A 29 0.26 -3.01 15.85
CA VAL A 29 0.24 -4.30 16.55
C VAL A 29 0.02 -4.13 18.05
N LEU A 30 0.72 -3.21 18.72
CA LEU A 30 0.63 -3.06 20.17
C LEU A 30 -0.80 -2.66 20.64
N PRO A 31 -1.49 -1.67 20.04
CA PRO A 31 -2.88 -1.40 20.39
C PRO A 31 -3.82 -2.54 20.00
N LEU A 32 -3.59 -3.23 18.88
CA LEU A 32 -4.46 -4.32 18.42
C LEU A 32 -4.44 -5.55 19.35
N GLN A 33 -3.43 -5.69 20.20
CA GLN A 33 -3.40 -6.70 21.26
C GLN A 33 -4.41 -6.41 22.38
N LEU A 34 -4.83 -5.15 22.54
CA LEU A 34 -5.73 -4.70 23.62
C LEU A 34 -7.11 -4.28 23.08
N LEU A 35 -7.17 -3.74 21.87
CA LEU A 35 -8.37 -3.22 21.24
C LEU A 35 -8.59 -3.88 19.89
N GLN A 36 -9.85 -4.22 19.61
CA GLN A 36 -10.21 -4.75 18.31
C GLN A 36 -10.54 -3.60 17.35
N ALA A 37 -9.99 -3.66 16.15
CA ALA A 37 -10.28 -2.66 15.14
C ALA A 37 -11.79 -2.64 14.80
N PRO A 38 -12.40 -1.45 14.73
CA PRO A 38 -13.86 -1.26 14.72
C PRO A 38 -14.49 -1.43 13.33
N TYR A 39 -14.14 -2.50 12.61
CA TYR A 39 -14.70 -2.79 11.28
C TYR A 39 -15.35 -4.18 11.22
N GLY A 40 -16.25 -4.37 10.25
CA GLY A 40 -16.98 -5.62 10.05
C GLY A 40 -17.78 -6.04 11.27
N LYS A 41 -17.61 -7.30 11.71
CA LYS A 41 -18.34 -7.88 12.85
C LYS A 41 -18.06 -7.21 14.20
N HIS A 42 -17.03 -6.37 14.30
CA HIS A 42 -16.68 -5.61 15.50
C HIS A 42 -16.98 -4.11 15.37
N SER A 43 -17.83 -3.74 14.41
CA SER A 43 -18.28 -2.36 14.27
C SER A 43 -18.92 -1.87 15.57
N ARG A 44 -18.44 -0.73 16.07
CA ARG A 44 -18.93 -0.07 17.28
C ARG A 44 -19.16 1.41 17.00
N HIS A 45 -20.23 1.95 17.60
CA HIS A 45 -20.49 3.38 17.57
C HIS A 45 -19.38 4.14 18.34
N GLY A 46 -19.12 5.39 17.95
CA GLY A 46 -18.11 6.25 18.60
C GLY A 46 -16.74 6.32 17.91
N TRP A 47 -16.57 5.64 16.77
CA TRP A 47 -15.33 5.67 15.96
C TRP A 47 -15.35 6.66 14.78
N GLY A 48 -16.29 7.62 14.81
CA GLY A 48 -16.46 8.62 13.76
C GLY A 48 -17.58 8.30 12.76
N PRO A 49 -17.64 9.01 11.62
CA PRO A 49 -18.67 8.78 10.62
C PRO A 49 -18.54 7.40 9.98
N SER A 50 -19.68 6.76 9.70
CA SER A 50 -19.72 5.46 9.03
C SER A 50 -19.93 5.62 7.53
N LEU A 51 -19.33 4.73 6.76
CA LEU A 51 -19.49 4.61 5.31
C LEU A 51 -19.98 3.20 4.96
N PRO A 52 -20.70 3.02 3.83
CA PRO A 52 -21.14 1.69 3.39
C PRO A 52 -19.95 0.73 3.21
N PRO A 53 -19.99 -0.50 3.75
CA PRO A 53 -18.86 -1.43 3.71
C PRO A 53 -18.26 -1.67 2.31
N PRO A 54 -19.04 -1.84 1.22
CA PRO A 54 -18.47 -2.06 -0.11
C PRO A 54 -17.63 -0.87 -0.60
N LEU A 55 -18.04 0.37 -0.29
CA LEU A 55 -17.32 1.57 -0.68
C LEU A 55 -16.00 1.68 0.08
N VAL A 56 -16.01 1.39 1.38
CA VAL A 56 -14.80 1.41 2.22
C VAL A 56 -13.78 0.40 1.70
N TRP A 57 -14.20 -0.84 1.45
CA TRP A 57 -13.32 -1.87 0.89
C TRP A 57 -12.74 -1.47 -0.47
N PHE A 58 -13.59 -0.97 -1.38
CA PHE A 58 -13.11 -0.50 -2.68
C PHE A 58 -12.07 0.62 -2.55
N LEU A 59 -12.31 1.61 -1.68
CA LEU A 59 -11.38 2.73 -1.48
C LEU A 59 -10.07 2.31 -0.81
N MET A 60 -10.11 1.34 0.09
CA MET A 60 -8.92 0.86 0.80
C MET A 60 -8.05 -0.07 -0.05
N GLU A 61 -8.67 -0.95 -0.84
CA GLU A 61 -7.94 -1.97 -1.61
C GLU A 61 -7.53 -1.47 -3.00
N SER A 62 -8.36 -0.65 -3.66
CA SER A 62 -8.07 -0.21 -5.04
C SER A 62 -6.71 0.49 -5.23
N PRO A 63 -6.16 1.27 -4.27
CA PRO A 63 -4.82 1.86 -4.39
C PRO A 63 -3.72 0.85 -4.66
N THR A 64 -3.83 -0.37 -4.16
CA THR A 64 -2.83 -1.40 -4.41
C THR A 64 -2.75 -1.76 -5.91
N LEU A 65 -3.90 -1.82 -6.58
CA LEU A 65 -4.00 -2.13 -8.01
C LEU A 65 -3.63 -0.94 -8.89
N TRP A 66 -4.33 0.20 -8.77
CA TRP A 66 -4.12 1.30 -9.72
C TRP A 66 -2.75 1.95 -9.55
N LEU A 67 -2.20 2.06 -8.32
CA LEU A 67 -0.86 2.61 -8.13
C LEU A 67 0.18 1.74 -8.81
N THR A 68 0.06 0.42 -8.65
CA THR A 68 0.97 -0.55 -9.28
C THR A 68 0.89 -0.47 -10.81
N LEU A 69 -0.32 -0.44 -11.37
CA LEU A 69 -0.54 -0.33 -12.81
C LEU A 69 -0.04 1.00 -13.40
N ILE A 70 -0.10 2.09 -12.63
CA ILE A 70 0.44 3.40 -13.05
C ILE A 70 1.97 3.42 -12.96
N MET A 71 2.55 2.90 -11.88
CA MET A 71 4.01 2.94 -11.66
C MET A 71 4.78 1.97 -12.56
N LEU A 72 4.22 0.80 -12.83
CA LEU A 72 4.93 -0.29 -13.49
C LEU A 72 5.43 0.06 -14.91
N PRO A 73 4.65 0.70 -15.81
CA PRO A 73 5.12 1.09 -17.15
C PRO A 73 6.30 2.06 -17.15
N HIS A 74 6.49 2.83 -16.07
CA HIS A 74 7.60 3.78 -15.91
C HIS A 74 8.91 3.09 -15.51
N ARG A 75 8.87 1.78 -15.23
CA ARG A 75 10.07 1.02 -14.84
C ARG A 75 10.85 0.58 -16.08
N ARG A 76 12.16 0.82 -16.06
CA ARG A 76 13.11 0.44 -17.14
C ARG A 76 13.03 -1.03 -17.58
N HIS A 77 12.58 -1.93 -16.68
CA HIS A 77 12.48 -3.37 -16.93
C HIS A 77 11.03 -3.86 -17.02
N PHE A 78 10.04 -3.00 -17.29
CA PHE A 78 8.63 -3.44 -17.37
C PHE A 78 8.41 -4.57 -18.38
N HIS A 79 9.09 -4.54 -19.52
CA HIS A 79 8.97 -5.58 -20.56
C HIS A 79 9.76 -6.86 -20.23
N ASN A 80 10.51 -6.90 -19.11
CA ASN A 80 11.23 -8.09 -18.71
C ASN A 80 10.22 -9.16 -18.22
N PRO A 81 10.21 -10.37 -18.80
CA PRO A 81 9.29 -11.44 -18.38
C PRO A 81 9.45 -11.80 -16.89
N GLN A 82 10.63 -11.62 -16.30
CA GLN A 82 10.87 -11.85 -14.88
C GLN A 82 10.11 -10.84 -14.00
N THR A 83 10.12 -9.56 -14.37
CA THR A 83 9.37 -8.51 -13.66
C THR A 83 7.87 -8.76 -13.74
N LEU A 84 7.37 -9.17 -14.92
CA LEU A 84 5.97 -9.52 -15.11
C LEU A 84 5.58 -10.78 -14.31
N ALA A 85 6.46 -11.79 -14.26
CA ALA A 85 6.25 -12.99 -13.47
C ALA A 85 6.23 -12.72 -11.96
N LEU A 86 7.05 -11.77 -11.47
CA LEU A 86 7.08 -11.40 -10.05
C LEU A 86 5.84 -10.61 -9.63
N ILE A 87 5.27 -9.78 -10.52
CA ILE A 87 4.12 -8.94 -10.19
C ILE A 87 2.78 -9.63 -10.44
N SER A 88 2.74 -10.70 -11.24
CA SER A 88 1.50 -11.40 -11.54
C SER A 88 0.77 -11.94 -10.29
N PRO A 89 1.41 -12.54 -9.27
CA PRO A 89 0.69 -13.03 -8.09
C PRO A 89 0.05 -11.89 -7.31
N PHE A 90 0.70 -10.71 -7.28
CA PHE A 90 0.17 -9.52 -6.65
C PHE A 90 -1.06 -8.97 -7.38
N LEU A 91 -1.09 -9.03 -8.72
CA LEU A 91 -2.23 -8.57 -9.52
C LEU A 91 -3.42 -9.55 -9.50
N PHE A 92 -3.17 -10.83 -9.24
CA PHE A 92 -4.21 -11.86 -9.16
C PHE A 92 -4.80 -12.05 -7.75
N HIS A 93 -4.11 -11.58 -6.70
CA HIS A 93 -4.56 -11.66 -5.31
C HIS A 93 -5.82 -10.82 -5.07
#